data_AF-A0A7S2S322-F1
#
_entry.id   AF-A0A7S2S322-F1
#
_cell.length_a   1.000
_cell.length_b   1.000
_cell.length_c   1.000
_cell.angle_alpha   90.00
_cell.angle_beta   90.00
_cell.angle_gamma   90.00
#
_symmetry.space_group_name_H-M   'P 1'
#
loop_
_entity.id
_entity.type
_entity.pdbx_description
1 polymer ?
#
loop_
_entity_poly.entity_id
_entity_poly.type
_entity_poly.pdbx_seq_one_letter_code
_entity_poly.pdbx_strand_id
1 'polypeptide(L)'
;MMSGNSVAVSSLTGDGMEDFVATVEESLMGLLLPIEVEIPYSNGKEVNLVQEVGHVESIEFRETGTYILARVPAAVANRLKPYYVNPNATENSEQNSAKDLDSDGEEIDWVALGRGRHTAKKM
;
A
#
# COMPACT_ATOMS: atom_id res chain seq x y z
N MET A 1 -15.18 7.73 -28.04
CA MET A 1 -13.77 7.31 -28.08
C MET A 1 -13.17 7.92 -29.33
N MET A 2 -12.56 9.10 -29.22
CA MET A 2 -11.93 9.75 -30.38
C MET A 2 -10.55 9.12 -30.56
N SER A 3 -10.41 8.43 -31.69
CA SER A 3 -9.21 7.75 -32.15
C SER A 3 -8.29 8.76 -32.83
N GLY A 4 -7.10 8.98 -32.26
CA GLY A 4 -5.98 9.63 -32.94
C GLY A 4 -5.30 10.68 -32.07
N ASN A 5 -4.24 10.29 -31.38
CA ASN A 5 -3.28 11.21 -30.77
C ASN A 5 -2.46 11.85 -31.92
N SER A 6 -3.11 12.72 -32.68
CA SER A 6 -2.54 13.39 -33.85
C SER A 6 -2.50 14.89 -33.58
N VAL A 7 -1.32 15.48 -33.74
CA VAL A 7 -1.05 16.90 -33.50
C VAL A 7 -0.44 17.49 -34.77
N ALA A 8 -0.90 18.67 -35.18
CA ALA A 8 -0.29 19.40 -36.29
C ALA A 8 0.93 20.16 -35.78
N VAL A 9 2.09 19.97 -36.43
CA VAL A 9 3.36 20.61 -36.04
C VAL A 9 4.03 21.28 -37.24
N SER A 10 4.74 22.38 -37.00
CA SER A 10 5.56 23.08 -37.99
C SER A 10 7.01 23.16 -37.52
N SER A 11 7.92 22.47 -38.20
CA SER A 11 9.35 22.53 -37.89
C SER A 11 10.00 23.87 -38.25
N LEU A 12 9.34 24.69 -39.08
CA LEU A 12 9.84 26.00 -39.50
C LEU A 12 9.53 27.09 -38.47
N THR A 13 8.31 27.09 -37.93
CA THR A 13 7.83 28.13 -37.00
C THR A 13 7.87 27.68 -35.53
N GLY A 14 7.88 26.38 -35.27
CA GLY A 14 7.76 25.80 -33.93
C GLY A 14 6.32 25.60 -33.47
N ASP A 15 5.33 25.96 -34.29
CA ASP A 15 3.91 25.84 -33.93
C ASP A 15 3.53 24.38 -33.65
N GLY A 16 2.72 24.18 -32.61
CA GLY A 16 2.22 22.86 -32.21
C GLY A 16 3.22 21.98 -31.45
N MET A 17 4.45 22.47 -31.18
CA MET A 17 5.44 21.68 -30.46
C MET A 17 5.06 21.44 -28.98
N GLU A 18 4.46 22.42 -28.32
CA GLU A 18 3.94 22.27 -26.94
C GLU A 18 2.83 21.22 -26.89
N ASP A 19 1.85 21.30 -27.82
CA ASP A 19 0.77 20.33 -27.95
C ASP A 19 1.29 18.92 -28.23
N PHE A 20 2.35 18.80 -29.04
CA PHE A 20 3.00 17.54 -29.33
C PHE A 20 3.63 16.94 -28.08
N VAL A 21 4.39 17.73 -27.30
CA VAL A 21 4.97 17.27 -26.03
C VAL A 21 3.87 16.82 -25.07
N ALA A 22 2.84 17.64 -24.87
CA ALA A 22 1.73 17.31 -23.97
C ALA A 22 1.01 16.01 -24.39
N THR A 23 0.77 15.84 -25.69
CA THR A 23 0.12 14.63 -26.22
C THR A 23 1.00 13.39 -26.01
N VAL A 24 2.31 13.51 -26.21
CA VAL A 24 3.26 12.42 -25.97
C VAL A 24 3.31 12.08 -24.48
N GLU A 25 3.40 13.07 -23.60
CA GLU A 25 3.39 12.88 -22.15
C GLU A 25 2.12 12.16 -21.68
N GLU A 26 0.94 12.61 -22.13
CA GLU A 26 -0.34 11.96 -21.81
C GLU A 26 -0.36 10.50 -22.29
N SER A 27 0.10 10.27 -23.52
CA SER A 27 0.16 8.93 -24.12
C SER A 27 1.06 7.99 -23.31
N LEU A 28 2.25 8.47 -22.91
CA LEU A 28 3.21 7.69 -22.15
C LEU A 28 2.73 7.45 -20.72
N MET A 29 2.15 8.46 -20.07
CA MET A 29 1.56 8.35 -18.74
C MET A 29 0.43 7.33 -18.70
N GLY A 30 -0.38 7.24 -19.77
CA GLY A 30 -1.44 6.24 -19.92
C GLY A 30 -0.96 4.79 -19.95
N LEU A 31 0.35 4.54 -20.16
CA LEU A 31 0.95 3.20 -20.14
C LEU A 31 1.44 2.79 -18.73
N LEU A 32 1.50 3.72 -17.79
CA LEU A 32 2.02 3.48 -16.44
C LEU A 32 0.88 3.20 -15.46
N LEU A 33 1.15 2.34 -14.48
CA LEU A 33 0.23 2.02 -13.39
C LEU A 33 0.67 2.75 -12.11
N PRO A 34 -0.26 3.39 -11.38
CA PRO A 34 0.06 4.00 -10.10
C PRO A 34 0.39 2.92 -9.06
N ILE A 35 1.40 3.20 -8.24
CA ILE A 35 1.87 2.35 -7.16
C ILE A 35 2.15 3.18 -5.90
N GLU A 36 1.92 2.53 -4.76
CA GLU A 36 2.27 3.04 -3.45
C GLU A 36 2.99 1.91 -2.72
N VAL A 37 4.29 2.09 -2.47
CA VAL A 37 5.15 1.04 -1.94
C VAL A 37 6.06 1.55 -0.85
N GLU A 38 6.39 0.67 0.09
CA GLU A 38 7.41 0.91 1.10
C GLU A 38 8.49 -0.17 1.00
N ILE A 39 9.68 0.24 0.59
CA ILE A 39 10.78 -0.66 0.25
C ILE A 39 11.85 -0.58 1.35
N PRO A 40 12.18 -1.68 2.03
CA PRO A 40 13.24 -1.70 3.03
C PRO A 40 14.59 -1.26 2.44
N TYR A 41 15.45 -0.64 3.27
CA TYR A 41 16.78 -0.18 2.82
C TYR A 41 17.70 -1.30 2.32
N SER A 42 17.44 -2.56 2.72
CA SER A 42 18.11 -3.75 2.17
C SER A 42 17.83 -3.98 0.68
N ASN A 43 16.76 -3.40 0.15
CA ASN A 43 16.20 -3.63 -1.17
C ASN A 43 16.37 -2.42 -2.09
N GLY A 44 17.56 -1.80 -2.06
CA GLY A 44 17.86 -0.62 -2.88
C GLY A 44 17.78 -0.86 -4.40
N LYS A 45 17.88 -2.11 -4.85
CA LYS A 45 17.68 -2.46 -6.28
C LYS A 45 16.26 -2.18 -6.74
N GLU A 46 15.26 -2.42 -5.89
CA GLU A 46 13.86 -2.15 -6.18
C GLU A 46 13.57 -0.65 -6.21
N VAL A 47 14.18 0.11 -5.29
CA VAL A 47 14.12 1.59 -5.31
C VAL A 47 14.72 2.15 -6.60
N ASN A 48 15.93 1.70 -6.98
CA ASN A 48 16.58 2.15 -8.20
C ASN A 48 15.75 1.82 -9.45
N LEU A 49 15.14 0.63 -9.48
CA LEU A 49 14.27 0.24 -10.60
C LEU A 49 13.09 1.21 -10.76
N VAL A 50 12.45 1.64 -9.66
CA VAL A 50 11.35 2.62 -9.73
C VAL A 50 11.84 3.96 -10.28
N GLN A 51 13.03 4.40 -9.89
CA GLN A 51 13.62 5.67 -10.34
C GLN A 51 14.07 5.64 -11.81
N GLU A 52 14.55 4.49 -12.30
CA GLU A 52 15.04 4.35 -13.68
C GLU A 52 13.93 4.26 -14.72
N VAL A 53 12.84 3.55 -14.42
CA VAL A 53 11.79 3.26 -15.43
C VAL A 53 10.40 3.78 -15.05
N GLY A 54 10.25 4.36 -13.87
CA GLY A 54 9.01 4.94 -13.39
C GLY A 54 9.00 6.46 -13.40
N HIS A 55 7.81 7.02 -13.25
CA HIS A 55 7.61 8.44 -12.94
C HIS A 55 7.31 8.57 -11.45
N VAL A 56 8.21 9.19 -10.69
CA VAL A 56 8.08 9.31 -9.24
C VAL A 56 7.38 10.61 -8.87
N GLU A 57 6.30 10.49 -8.09
CA GLU A 57 5.52 11.63 -7.59
C GLU A 57 6.04 12.10 -6.23
N SER A 58 6.37 11.17 -5.33
CA SER A 58 6.92 11.47 -4.01
C SER A 58 7.82 10.36 -3.49
N ILE A 59 8.83 10.74 -2.71
CA ILE A 59 9.71 9.83 -1.96
C ILE A 59 9.83 10.35 -0.53
N GLU A 60 9.58 9.47 0.43
CA GLU A 60 9.78 9.74 1.86
C GLU A 60 10.70 8.67 2.46
N PHE A 61 11.61 9.10 3.33
CA PHE A 61 12.48 8.20 4.07
C PHE A 61 11.89 7.96 5.46
N ARG A 62 11.48 6.72 5.73
CA ARG A 62 10.88 6.29 7.00
C ARG A 62 11.84 5.36 7.75
N GLU A 63 11.52 5.02 8.99
CA GLU A 63 12.36 4.13 9.80
C GLU A 63 12.47 2.72 9.18
N THR A 64 11.37 2.24 8.61
CA THR A 64 11.22 0.90 8.02
C THR A 64 11.70 0.79 6.58
N GLY A 65 11.87 1.92 5.87
CA GLY A 65 12.36 1.94 4.49
C GLY A 65 12.06 3.23 3.74
N THR A 66 12.14 3.16 2.41
CA THR A 66 11.78 4.24 1.50
C THR A 66 10.34 4.05 1.04
N TYR A 67 9.48 4.99 1.41
CA TYR A 67 8.12 5.09 0.90
C TYR A 67 8.12 5.85 -0.43
N ILE A 68 7.44 5.31 -1.44
CA ILE A 68 7.43 5.84 -2.79
C ILE A 68 6.00 5.84 -3.34
N LEU A 69 5.59 7.02 -3.82
CA LEU A 69 4.43 7.19 -4.69
C LEU A 69 4.92 7.41 -6.11
N ALA A 70 4.55 6.53 -7.02
CA ALA A 70 5.04 6.57 -8.39
C ALA A 70 4.06 5.93 -9.38
N ARG A 71 4.31 6.14 -10.67
CA ARG A 71 3.70 5.38 -11.76
C ARG A 71 4.79 4.56 -12.45
N VAL A 72 4.55 3.27 -12.64
CA VAL A 72 5.55 2.36 -13.24
C VAL A 72 4.93 1.46 -14.30
N PRO A 73 5.72 0.89 -15.23
CA PRO A 73 5.22 -0.11 -16.17
C PRO A 73 4.67 -1.35 -15.45
N ALA A 74 3.69 -2.02 -16.06
CA ALA A 74 3.00 -3.17 -15.45
C ALA A 74 3.93 -4.29 -14.97
N ALA A 75 5.05 -4.52 -15.66
CA ALA A 75 6.05 -5.50 -15.25
C ALA A 75 6.69 -5.16 -13.89
N VAL A 76 7.01 -3.88 -13.68
CA VAL A 76 7.59 -3.38 -12.42
C VAL A 76 6.54 -3.35 -11.33
N ALA A 77 5.32 -2.91 -11.63
CA ALA A 77 4.21 -2.96 -10.69
C ALA A 77 3.98 -4.38 -10.14
N ASN A 78 4.02 -5.39 -11.01
CA ASN A 78 3.90 -6.79 -10.61
C ASN A 78 5.07 -7.27 -9.74
N ARG A 79 6.31 -6.86 -10.05
CA ARG A 79 7.49 -7.19 -9.25
C ARG A 79 7.43 -6.56 -7.86
N LEU A 80 6.86 -5.36 -7.74
CA LEU A 80 6.83 -4.60 -6.49
C LEU A 80 5.67 -4.98 -5.57
N LYS A 81 4.74 -5.84 -6.00
CA LYS A 81 3.59 -6.31 -5.20
C LYS A 81 3.90 -6.62 -3.72
N PRO A 82 5.03 -7.28 -3.37
CA PRO A 82 5.35 -7.56 -1.97
C PRO A 82 5.57 -6.33 -1.08
N TYR A 83 5.85 -5.17 -1.67
CA TYR A 83 6.14 -3.92 -0.97
C TYR A 83 4.96 -2.95 -0.95
N TYR A 84 3.80 -3.34 -1.49
CA TYR A 84 2.64 -2.43 -1.53
C TYR A 84 2.18 -2.15 -0.11
N VAL A 85 2.03 -0.86 0.18
CA VAL A 85 1.46 -0.42 1.45
C VAL A 85 -0.05 -0.49 1.25
N ASN A 86 -0.71 -1.43 1.92
CA ASN A 86 -2.17 -1.45 1.93
C ASN A 86 -2.63 -0.47 3.01
N PRO A 87 -3.29 0.65 2.66
CA PRO A 87 -3.76 1.61 3.66
C PRO A 87 -4.79 1.00 4.64
N ASN A 88 -5.36 -0.17 4.35
CA ASN A 88 -6.33 -0.85 5.22
C ASN A 88 -5.71 -1.81 6.26
N ALA A 89 -4.38 -1.89 6.40
CA ALA A 89 -3.75 -2.77 7.40
C ALA A 89 -3.49 -2.08 8.75
N THR A 90 -3.40 -0.74 8.78
CA THR A 90 -2.90 -0.04 9.97
C THR A 90 -3.96 0.23 11.05
N GLU A 91 -5.26 0.21 10.71
CA GLU A 91 -6.34 0.48 11.68
C GLU A 91 -6.82 -0.72 12.51
N ASN A 92 -6.35 -1.95 12.23
CA ASN A 92 -6.78 -3.15 12.98
C ASN A 92 -5.77 -3.65 14.03
N SER A 93 -4.68 -2.90 14.28
CA SER A 93 -3.58 -3.36 15.15
C SER A 93 -3.74 -2.98 16.64
N GLU A 94 -4.64 -2.06 17.00
CA GLU A 94 -4.73 -1.53 18.37
C GLU A 94 -5.92 -2.04 19.22
N GLN A 95 -6.65 -3.07 18.78
CA GLN A 95 -7.75 -3.65 19.59
C GLN A 95 -7.55 -5.08 20.10
N ASN A 96 -6.45 -5.75 19.76
CA ASN A 96 -6.14 -7.08 20.31
C ASN A 96 -4.80 -7.12 21.05
N SER A 97 -4.71 -6.39 22.16
CA SER A 97 -3.84 -6.77 23.30
C SER A 97 -4.25 -6.05 24.57
N ALA A 98 -5.33 -6.52 25.19
CA ALA A 98 -5.46 -6.61 26.65
C ALA A 98 -6.68 -7.46 27.04
N LYS A 99 -6.56 -8.80 26.93
CA LYS A 99 -7.04 -9.73 27.96
C LYS A 99 -6.58 -11.15 27.66
N ASP A 100 -5.49 -11.54 28.30
CA ASP A 100 -5.38 -12.92 28.81
C ASP A 100 -6.46 -13.09 29.89
N LEU A 101 -7.42 -13.97 29.64
CA LEU A 101 -8.12 -14.77 30.65
C LEU A 101 -8.58 -16.05 29.93
N ASP A 102 -7.98 -17.16 30.33
CA ASP A 102 -8.31 -18.53 29.92
C ASP A 102 -9.82 -18.82 30.04
N SER A 103 -10.42 -19.53 29.08
CA SER A 103 -11.30 -20.69 29.36
C SER A 103 -11.78 -21.35 28.05
N ASP A 104 -11.38 -22.61 27.86
CA ASP A 104 -12.28 -23.60 27.30
C ASP A 104 -13.52 -23.73 28.22
N GLY A 105 -14.70 -23.90 27.61
CA GLY A 105 -15.80 -24.64 28.24
C GLY A 105 -16.86 -23.84 29.02
N GLU A 106 -18.06 -23.85 28.44
CA GLU A 106 -19.36 -23.90 29.11
C GLU A 106 -19.93 -22.63 29.79
N GLU A 107 -21.10 -22.25 29.27
CA GLU A 107 -22.01 -21.23 29.75
C GLU A 107 -22.41 -21.48 31.22
N ILE A 108 -22.04 -20.55 32.11
CA ILE A 108 -22.29 -20.66 33.55
C ILE A 108 -23.75 -20.26 33.86
N ASP A 109 -24.54 -21.22 34.34
CA ASP A 109 -25.89 -20.97 34.87
C ASP A 109 -25.83 -20.37 36.29
N TRP A 110 -26.10 -19.07 36.35
CA TRP A 110 -26.00 -18.23 37.54
C TRP A 110 -27.06 -18.52 38.61
N VAL A 111 -28.06 -19.39 38.36
CA VAL A 111 -29.10 -19.73 39.35
C VAL A 111 -28.66 -20.88 40.27
N ALA A 112 -27.72 -21.73 39.86
CA ALA A 112 -27.32 -22.94 40.61
C ALA A 112 -26.27 -22.71 41.71
N LEU A 113 -25.54 -21.60 41.69
CA LEU A 113 -24.41 -21.34 42.61
C LEU A 113 -24.81 -20.64 43.93
N GLY A 114 -26.09 -20.29 44.09
CA GLY A 114 -26.61 -19.68 45.31
C GLY A 114 -26.98 -20.69 46.38
N ARG A 115 -26.02 -21.41 46.97
CA ARG A 115 -26.14 -21.98 48.34
C ARG A 115 -24.82 -22.62 48.83
N GLY A 116 -24.11 -21.85 49.66
CA GLY A 116 -23.49 -22.35 50.89
C GLY A 116 -22.17 -23.12 50.78
N ARG A 117 -21.06 -22.42 51.02
CA ARG A 117 -19.79 -23.03 51.46
C ARG A 117 -19.41 -22.46 52.83
N HIS A 118 -19.79 -23.16 53.89
CA HIS A 118 -19.08 -23.14 55.17
C HIS A 118 -18.81 -24.59 55.53
N THR A 119 -17.66 -25.02 56.05
CA THR A 119 -16.32 -24.46 56.16
C THR A 119 -15.42 -25.66 56.46
N ALA A 120 -14.16 -25.53 56.05
CA ALA A 120 -12.99 -26.01 56.78
C ALA A 120 -12.72 -27.54 56.89
N LYS A 121 -11.67 -27.93 56.14
CA LYS A 121 -10.34 -28.30 56.67
C LYS A 121 -10.19 -29.63 57.43
N LYS A 122 -9.56 -30.57 56.70
CA LYS A 122 -8.30 -31.28 56.99
C LYS A 122 -8.23 -32.11 58.29
N MET A 123 -8.15 -33.44 58.13
CA MET A 123 -7.03 -34.31 58.56
C MET A 123 -7.12 -35.64 57.82
#